data_AF-A0A842YE78-F1
#
_entry.id   AF-A0A842YE78-F1
#
_cell.length_a   1.000
_cell.length_b   1.000
_cell.length_c   1.000
_cell.angle_alpha   90.00
_cell.angle_beta   90.00
_cell.angle_gamma   90.00
#
_symmetry.space_group_name_H-M   'P 1'
#
loop_
_entity.id
_entity.type
_entity.pdbx_description
1 polymer ?
#
loop_
_entity_poly.entity_id
_entity_poly.type
_entity_poly.pdbx_seq_one_letter_code
_entity_poly.pdbx_strand_id
1 'polypeptide(L)'
;MAAAGIPVSKITRVFLTHLHSDHTIGYPDVILTPGVIGRNEPLEVYGPTGLVDMTEHIMAAYKLDIQERIEGFQQLPKTCPKLNITLMTY
;
A
#
# COMPACT_ATOMS: atom_id res chain seq x y z
N MET A 1 -2.06 -10.11 -9.19
CA MET A 1 -3.48 -9.89 -8.81
C MET A 1 -4.39 -9.89 -10.03
N ALA A 2 -4.22 -8.96 -10.98
CA ALA A 2 -5.07 -8.84 -12.16
C ALA A 2 -5.18 -10.12 -13.01
N ALA A 3 -4.06 -10.76 -13.33
CA ALA A 3 -4.04 -12.02 -14.09
C ALA A 3 -4.78 -13.18 -13.39
N ALA A 4 -4.90 -13.14 -12.07
CA ALA A 4 -5.63 -14.12 -11.27
C ALA A 4 -7.11 -13.75 -11.08
N GLY A 5 -7.58 -12.63 -11.66
CA GLY A 5 -8.95 -12.14 -11.47
C GLY A 5 -9.26 -11.68 -10.04
N ILE A 6 -8.24 -11.44 -9.22
CA ILE A 6 -8.39 -11.02 -7.82
C ILE A 6 -8.37 -9.48 -7.76
N PRO A 7 -9.46 -8.83 -7.30
CA PRO A 7 -9.48 -7.39 -7.11
C PRO A 7 -8.54 -6.99 -5.98
N VAL A 8 -7.60 -6.08 -6.24
CA VAL A 8 -6.64 -5.61 -5.22
C VAL A 8 -7.35 -4.93 -4.04
N SER A 9 -8.53 -4.34 -4.26
CA SER A 9 -9.37 -3.74 -3.21
C SER A 9 -9.84 -4.73 -2.15
N LYS A 10 -9.88 -6.03 -2.46
CA LYS A 10 -10.26 -7.08 -1.50
C LYS A 10 -9.11 -7.49 -0.59
N ILE A 11 -7.89 -7.01 -0.83
CA ILE A 11 -6.74 -7.27 0.03
C ILE A 11 -6.80 -6.32 1.22
N THR A 12 -6.99 -6.91 2.39
CA THR A 12 -7.09 -6.20 3.68
C THR A 12 -5.85 -6.37 4.55
N ARG A 13 -5.03 -7.39 4.28
CA ARG A 13 -3.83 -7.71 5.06
C ARG A 13 -2.67 -8.13 4.18
N VAL A 14 -1.46 -7.68 4.52
CA VAL A 14 -0.19 -8.06 3.88
C VAL A 14 0.80 -8.51 4.95
N PHE A 15 1.52 -9.59 4.67
CA PHE A 15 2.56 -10.13 5.55
C PHE A 15 3.88 -10.19 4.78
N LEU A 16 4.90 -9.53 5.32
CA LEU A 16 6.25 -9.52 4.78
C LEU A 16 7.14 -10.40 5.67
N THR A 17 7.75 -11.42 5.08
CA THR A 17 8.62 -12.35 5.83
C THR A 17 9.96 -11.71 6.16
N HIS A 18 10.50 -10.92 5.22
CA HIS A 18 11.73 -10.13 5.34
C HIS A 18 11.73 -9.00 4.29
N LEU A 19 12.74 -8.13 4.34
CA LEU A 19 12.76 -6.86 3.59
C LEU A 19 13.69 -6.85 2.36
N HIS A 20 13.86 -7.98 1.69
CA HIS A 20 14.57 -8.02 0.41
C HIS A 20 13.66 -7.60 -0.76
N SER A 21 14.27 -7.08 -1.83
CA SER A 21 13.55 -6.52 -2.97
C SER A 21 12.64 -7.52 -3.69
N ASP A 22 13.04 -8.78 -3.75
CA ASP A 22 12.24 -9.87 -4.33
C ASP A 22 10.96 -10.16 -3.52
N HIS A 23 10.86 -9.65 -2.30
CA HIS A 23 9.67 -9.71 -1.46
C HIS A 23 8.95 -8.37 -1.29
N THR A 24 9.57 -7.24 -1.63
CA THR A 24 9.03 -5.89 -1.33
C THR A 24 8.79 -5.02 -2.56
N ILE A 25 9.30 -5.35 -3.75
CA ILE A 25 9.16 -4.48 -4.94
C ILE A 25 7.70 -4.24 -5.36
N GLY A 26 6.79 -5.20 -5.08
CA GLY A 26 5.36 -5.05 -5.31
C GLY A 26 4.59 -4.35 -4.19
N TYR A 27 5.22 -4.12 -3.03
CA TYR A 27 4.55 -3.53 -1.87
C TYR A 27 4.02 -2.11 -2.12
N PRO A 28 4.76 -1.18 -2.78
CA PRO A 28 4.23 0.13 -3.13
C PRO A 28 2.93 0.07 -3.93
N ASP A 29 2.82 -0.84 -4.90
CA ASP A 29 1.61 -0.97 -5.72
C ASP A 29 0.40 -1.42 -4.88
N VAL A 30 0.61 -2.34 -3.93
CA VAL A 30 -0.44 -2.80 -3.00
C VAL A 30 -0.90 -1.68 -2.07
N ILE A 31 -0.02 -0.74 -1.71
CA ILE A 31 -0.36 0.44 -0.91
C ILE A 31 -1.20 1.44 -1.74
N LEU A 32 -0.73 1.78 -2.93
CA LEU A 32 -1.22 2.91 -3.72
C LEU A 32 -2.49 2.58 -4.51
N THR A 33 -2.54 1.42 -5.18
CA THR A 33 -3.65 1.04 -6.07
C THR A 33 -5.02 1.01 -5.37
N PRO A 34 -5.16 0.50 -4.14
CA PRO A 34 -6.45 0.44 -3.45
C PRO A 34 -7.09 1.80 -3.13
N GLY A 35 -6.29 2.86 -2.88
CA GLY A 35 -6.80 4.22 -2.69
C GLY A 35 -7.43 4.80 -3.95
N VAL A 36 -7.02 4.31 -5.12
CA VAL A 36 -7.55 4.68 -6.43
C VAL A 36 -8.87 3.98 -6.74
N ILE A 37 -9.12 2.82 -6.13
CA ILE A 37 -10.31 1.99 -6.39
C ILE A 37 -11.30 2.00 -5.22
N GLY A 38 -11.17 2.97 -4.30
CA GLY A 38 -12.18 3.27 -3.28
C GLY A 38 -12.16 2.38 -2.04
N ARG A 39 -10.99 1.87 -1.62
CA ARG A 39 -10.86 1.18 -0.33
C ARG A 39 -10.99 2.19 0.81
N ASN A 40 -12.06 2.08 1.61
CA ASN A 40 -12.30 2.97 2.77
C ASN A 40 -11.61 2.50 4.06
N GLU A 41 -11.32 1.20 4.15
CA GLU A 41 -10.65 0.55 5.27
C GLU A 41 -9.11 0.64 5.17
N PRO A 42 -8.40 0.73 6.31
CA PRO A 42 -6.95 0.65 6.32
C PRO A 42 -6.46 -0.72 5.83
N LEU A 43 -5.30 -0.73 5.17
CA LEU A 43 -4.55 -1.96 4.92
C LEU A 43 -3.70 -2.29 6.14
N GLU A 44 -3.88 -3.48 6.69
CA GLU A 44 -3.04 -4.00 7.77
C GLU A 44 -1.77 -4.60 7.18
N VAL A 45 -0.61 -4.14 7.64
CA VAL A 45 0.70 -4.62 7.16
C VAL A 45 1.51 -5.15 8.33
N TYR A 46 1.94 -6.39 8.21
CA TYR A 46 2.73 -7.10 9.22
C TYR A 46 4.10 -7.42 8.66
N GLY A 47 5.17 -7.20 9.43
CA GLY A 47 6.53 -7.49 8.98
C GLY A 47 7.59 -7.28 10.04
N PRO A 48 8.87 -7.52 9.72
CA PRO A 48 9.97 -7.38 10.67
C PRO A 48 10.31 -5.90 10.94
N THR A 49 11.23 -5.69 11.88
CA THR A 49 11.86 -4.38 12.12
C THR A 49 12.36 -3.76 10.80
N GLY A 50 12.11 -2.46 10.62
CA GLY A 50 12.41 -1.71 9.39
C GLY A 50 11.21 -1.53 8.46
N LEU A 51 10.10 -2.25 8.68
CA LEU A 51 8.89 -2.09 7.87
C LEU A 51 8.29 -0.68 7.97
N VAL A 52 8.25 -0.10 9.17
CA VAL A 52 7.73 1.26 9.39
C VAL A 52 8.52 2.25 8.52
N ASP A 53 9.84 2.30 8.67
CA ASP A 53 10.73 3.18 7.91
C ASP A 53 10.58 2.96 6.40
N MET A 54 10.55 1.70 5.94
CA MET A 54 10.36 1.40 4.51
C MET A 54 9.04 1.98 4.00
N THR A 55 7.96 1.83 4.77
CA THR A 55 6.63 2.31 4.38
C THR A 55 6.60 3.84 4.33
N GLU A 56 7.17 4.51 5.33
CA GLU A 56 7.27 5.98 5.34
C GLU A 56 8.05 6.52 4.14
N HIS A 57 9.19 5.91 3.81
CA HIS A 57 9.99 6.32 2.65
C HIS A 57 9.30 6.04 1.32
N ILE A 58 8.53 4.94 1.20
CA ILE A 58 7.70 4.67 0.02
C ILE A 58 6.63 5.76 -0.11
N MET A 59 5.91 6.08 0.96
CA MET A 59 4.89 7.13 0.93
C MET A 59 5.49 8.50 0.60
N ALA A 60 6.69 8.80 1.10
CA ALA A 60 7.41 10.02 0.76
C ALA A 60 7.83 10.05 -0.73
N ALA A 61 8.35 8.93 -1.26
CA ALA A 61 8.75 8.82 -2.66
C ALA A 61 7.58 9.05 -3.63
N TYR A 62 6.37 8.58 -3.28
CA TYR A 62 5.16 8.72 -4.11
C TYR A 62 4.24 9.88 -3.71
N LYS A 63 4.71 10.82 -2.87
CA LYS A 63 3.89 11.93 -2.38
C LYS A 63 3.18 12.70 -3.50
N LEU A 64 3.89 13.02 -4.59
CA LEU A 64 3.30 13.77 -5.72
C LEU A 64 2.23 12.95 -6.45
N ASP A 65 2.44 11.64 -6.65
CA ASP A 65 1.43 10.76 -7.25
C ASP A 65 0.18 10.66 -6.37
N ILE A 66 0.35 10.52 -5.05
CA ILE A 66 -0.75 10.51 -4.08
C ILE A 66 -1.54 11.83 -4.15
N GLN A 67 -0.83 12.97 -4.20
CA GLN A 67 -1.46 14.29 -4.32
C GLN A 67 -2.27 14.43 -5.61
N GLU A 68 -1.70 14.08 -6.76
CA GLU A 68 -2.40 14.13 -8.04
C GLU A 68 -3.65 13.24 -8.08
N ARG A 69 -3.65 12.10 -7.39
CA ARG A 69 -4.82 11.21 -7.32
C ARG A 69 -5.95 11.76 -6.44
N ILE A 70 -5.60 12.53 -5.41
CA ILE A 70 -6.58 13.15 -4.51
C ILE A 70 -7.11 14.46 -5.10
N GLU A 71 -6.21 15.32 -5.56
CA GLU A 71 -6.51 16.69 -5.95
C GLU A 71 -6.79 16.84 -7.44
N GLY A 72 -6.19 15.98 -8.27
CA GLY A 72 -6.27 16.08 -9.73
C GLY A 72 -7.66 15.85 -10.32
N PHE A 73 -7.73 16.01 -11.63
CA PHE A 73 -8.98 15.98 -12.40
C PHE A 73 -9.44 14.58 -12.81
N GLN A 74 -8.76 13.52 -12.34
CA GLN A 74 -9.16 12.14 -12.63
C GLN A 74 -10.52 11.84 -11.98
N GLN A 75 -11.42 11.17 -12.72
CA GLN A 75 -12.74 10.75 -12.22
C GLN A 75 -12.67 9.48 -11.34
N LEU A 76 -11.59 9.33 -10.58
CA LEU A 76 -11.38 8.19 -9.69
C LEU A 76 -11.73 8.60 -8.25
N PRO A 77 -12.11 7.64 -7.38
CA PRO A 77 -12.23 7.88 -5.95
C PRO A 77 -11.01 8.61 -5.39
N LYS A 78 -11.23 9.82 -4.85
CA LYS A 78 -10.20 10.69 -4.29
C LYS A 78 -9.89 10.31 -2.86
N THR A 79 -9.31 9.12 -2.65
CA THR A 79 -9.00 8.64 -1.30
C THR A 79 -7.51 8.39 -1.09
N CYS A 80 -6.98 8.94 0.02
CA CYS A 80 -5.62 8.70 0.45
C CYS A 80 -5.47 7.27 1.01
N PRO A 81 -4.37 6.54 0.70
CA PRO A 81 -4.09 5.25 1.32
C PRO A 81 -4.04 5.35 2.85
N LYS A 82 -4.83 4.50 3.52
CA LYS A 82 -4.77 4.30 4.98
C LYS A 82 -4.02 3.00 5.28
N LEU A 83 -3.09 3.04 6.21
CA LEU A 83 -2.20 1.93 6.56
C LEU A 83 -2.12 1.77 8.08
N ASN A 84 -2.21 0.53 8.55
CA ASN A 84 -1.91 0.15 9.92
C ASN A 84 -0.72 -0.81 9.88
N ILE A 85 0.38 -0.45 10.55
CA ILE A 85 1.61 -1.24 10.51
C ILE A 85 1.83 -1.89 11.87
N THR A 86 2.03 -3.21 11.86
CA THR A 86 2.33 -4.00 13.06
C THR A 86 3.63 -4.76 12.86
N LEU A 87 4.57 -4.57 13.79
CA LEU A 87 5.82 -5.35 13.77
C LEU A 87 5.55 -6.78 14.27
N MET A 88 6.03 -7.77 13.53
CA MET A 88 6.03 -9.17 13.95
C MET A 88 7.26 -9.43 14.80
N THR A 89 7.04 -9.70 16.09
CA THR A 89 8.07 -10.23 16.99
C THR A 89 8.09 -11.74 16.85
N TYR A 90 9.25 -12.30 16.55
CA TYR A 90 9.49 -13.75 16.54
C TYR A 90 10.01 -14.22 17.90
#